data_AF-A0A9Q3HCS8-F1
#
_entry.id   AF-A0A9Q3HCS8-F1
#
_cell.length_a   1.000
_cell.length_b   1.000
_cell.length_c   1.000
_cell.angle_alpha   90.00
_cell.angle_beta   90.00
_cell.angle_gamma   90.00
#
_symmetry.space_group_name_H-M   'P 1'
#
loop_
_entity.id
_entity.type
_entity.pdbx_description
1 polymer ?
#
loop_
_entity_poly.entity_id
_entity_poly.type
_entity_poly.pdbx_seq_one_letter_code
_entity_poly.pdbx_strand_id
1 'polypeptide(L)'
;MLQEDFHTPDEIIVGKLHSLFTRTTKNWYYKMRQDHGKHDWPWWKSEILTKWANNSWRFKMENAFESAIFNSEKDKPLTWFLKQKDRLSALHQDMSDSMINMKILRNVEENWNMLESEDV
;
A
#
# COMPACT_ATOMS: atom_id res chain seq x y z
N MET A 1 17.78 -2.02 -9.85
CA MET A 1 16.31 -2.09 -10.13
C MET A 1 16.01 -1.72 -11.60
N LEU A 2 15.72 -2.69 -12.48
CA LEU A 2 15.34 -2.58 -13.92
C LEU A 2 16.17 -1.65 -14.85
N GLN A 3 16.22 -0.35 -14.59
CA GLN A 3 17.08 0.60 -15.30
C GLN A 3 18.56 0.32 -14.99
N GLU A 4 18.90 0.10 -13.72
CA GLU A 4 20.28 -0.17 -13.26
C GLU A 4 20.76 -1.57 -13.66
N ASP A 5 19.86 -2.56 -13.68
CA ASP A 5 20.23 -3.97 -13.90
C ASP A 5 20.18 -4.35 -15.40
N PHE A 6 19.34 -3.65 -16.19
CA PHE A 6 19.07 -4.02 -17.59
C PHE A 6 19.18 -2.84 -18.58
N HIS A 7 19.62 -1.66 -18.15
CA HIS A 7 19.71 -0.46 -19.01
C HIS A 7 18.42 -0.19 -19.78
N THR A 8 17.27 -0.47 -19.16
CA THR A 8 15.98 -0.40 -19.84
C THR A 8 15.65 1.08 -20.15
N PRO A 9 15.34 1.45 -21.40
CA PRO A 9 14.94 2.80 -21.76
C PRO A 9 13.70 3.27 -20.99
N ASP A 10 13.67 4.54 -20.61
CA ASP A 10 12.59 5.15 -19.84
C ASP A 10 11.22 4.99 -20.51
N GLU A 11 11.18 5.02 -21.84
CA GLU A 11 9.96 4.81 -22.64
C GLU A 11 9.33 3.44 -22.39
N ILE A 12 10.16 2.40 -22.21
CA ILE A 12 9.71 1.04 -21.92
C ILE A 12 9.23 0.96 -20.47
N ILE A 13 9.96 1.57 -19.52
CA ILE A 13 9.58 1.59 -18.11
C ILE A 13 8.24 2.30 -17.93
N VAL A 14 8.10 3.51 -18.48
CA VAL A 14 6.87 4.31 -18.42
C VAL A 14 5.73 3.64 -19.19
N GLY A 15 6.02 3.00 -20.33
CA GLY A 15 5.04 2.19 -21.05
C GLY A 15 4.46 1.05 -20.20
N LYS A 16 5.28 0.39 -19.39
CA LYS A 16 4.84 -0.66 -18.46
C LYS A 16 4.01 -0.14 -17.29
N LEU A 17 4.14 1.12 -16.87
CA LEU A 17 3.31 1.67 -15.79
C LEU A 17 1.81 1.54 -16.08
N HIS A 18 1.41 1.65 -17.36
CA HIS A 18 0.02 1.45 -17.78
C HIS A 18 -0.54 0.05 -17.44
N SER A 19 0.27 -0.99 -17.57
CA SER A 19 -0.15 -2.37 -17.27
C SER A 19 0.01 -2.72 -15.79
N LEU A 20 0.96 -2.10 -15.10
CA LEU A 20 1.20 -2.31 -13.67
C LEU A 20 0.14 -1.62 -12.80
N PHE A 21 -0.33 -0.44 -13.21
CA PHE A 21 -1.34 0.28 -12.46
C PHE A 21 -2.74 -0.25 -12.72
N THR A 22 -3.50 -0.40 -11.63
CA THR A 22 -4.88 -0.88 -11.67
C THR A 22 -5.82 0.15 -11.06
N ARG A 23 -7.11 0.08 -11.44
CA ARG A 23 -8.22 0.87 -10.87
C ARG A 23 -7.89 2.37 -10.70
N THR A 24 -7.86 2.87 -9.48
CA THR A 24 -7.65 4.28 -9.13
C THR A 24 -6.25 4.77 -9.49
N THR A 25 -5.23 3.93 -9.33
CA THR A 25 -3.85 4.21 -9.72
C THR A 25 -3.72 4.39 -11.24
N LYS A 26 -4.46 3.57 -12.00
CA LYS A 26 -4.50 3.68 -13.47
C LYS A 26 -5.15 4.98 -13.93
N ASN A 27 -6.27 5.37 -13.30
CA ASN A 27 -6.94 6.63 -13.59
C ASN A 27 -6.06 7.85 -13.25
N TRP A 28 -5.34 7.81 -12.13
CA TRP A 28 -4.36 8.84 -11.78
C TRP A 28 -3.25 8.95 -12.84
N TYR A 29 -2.70 7.82 -13.28
CA TYR A 29 -1.64 7.81 -14.29
C TYR A 29 -2.09 8.45 -15.60
N TYR A 30 -3.30 8.13 -16.06
CA TYR A 30 -3.85 8.74 -17.27
C TYR A 30 -4.06 10.24 -17.14
N LYS A 31 -4.62 10.68 -16.00
CA LYS A 31 -4.78 12.11 -15.74
C LYS A 31 -3.43 12.83 -15.73
N MET A 32 -2.43 12.29 -15.03
CA MET A 32 -1.08 12.84 -15.02
C MET A 32 -0.45 12.91 -16.42
N ARG A 33 -0.64 11.88 -17.25
CA ARG A 33 -0.21 11.87 -18.65
C ARG A 33 -0.91 12.91 -19.52
N GLN A 34 -2.20 13.16 -19.26
CA GLN A 34 -2.97 14.16 -19.97
C GLN A 34 -2.54 15.58 -19.59
N ASP A 35 -2.33 15.83 -18.30
CA ASP A 35 -2.04 17.16 -17.75
C ASP A 35 -0.58 17.59 -17.99
N HIS A 36 0.36 16.64 -17.94
CA HIS A 36 1.81 16.91 -18.01
C HIS A 36 2.49 16.34 -19.26
N GLY A 37 1.84 15.49 -20.04
CA GLY A 37 2.42 14.92 -21.27
C GLY A 37 3.39 13.77 -21.01
N LYS A 38 4.45 13.67 -21.83
CA LYS A 38 5.47 12.62 -21.73
C LYS A 38 6.63 13.10 -20.84
N HIS A 39 7.05 12.24 -19.92
CA HIS A 39 8.15 12.48 -18.99
C HIS A 39 8.99 11.21 -18.80
N ASP A 40 10.22 11.41 -18.34
CA ASP A 40 11.21 10.38 -18.07
C ASP A 40 10.89 9.58 -16.79
N TRP A 41 11.60 8.46 -16.59
CA TRP A 41 11.37 7.60 -15.43
C TRP A 41 11.67 8.29 -14.08
N PRO A 42 12.75 9.08 -13.92
CA PRO A 42 13.00 9.82 -12.68
C PRO A 42 11.84 10.72 -12.26
N TRP A 43 11.23 11.44 -13.19
CA TRP A 43 10.05 12.27 -12.92
C TRP A 43 8.87 11.42 -12.45
N TRP A 44 8.55 10.33 -13.16
CA TRP A 44 7.47 9.42 -12.75
C TRP A 44 7.70 8.81 -11.37
N LYS A 45 8.93 8.41 -11.07
CA LYS A 45 9.31 7.90 -9.75
C LYS A 45 9.03 8.95 -8.66
N SER A 46 9.41 10.20 -8.88
CA SER A 46 9.14 11.30 -7.95
C SER A 46 7.65 11.52 -7.72
N GLU A 47 6.84 11.53 -8.78
CA GLU A 47 5.38 11.74 -8.69
C GLU A 47 4.67 10.58 -7.97
N ILE A 48 5.09 9.33 -8.24
CA ILE A 48 4.57 8.15 -7.55
C ILE A 48 4.86 8.23 -6.05
N LEU A 49 6.10 8.57 -5.68
CA LEU A 49 6.49 8.72 -4.28
C LEU A 49 5.74 9.89 -3.60
N THR A 50 5.57 10.99 -4.32
CA THR A 50 4.80 12.15 -3.84
C THR A 50 3.34 11.79 -3.62
N LYS A 51 2.74 10.91 -4.43
CA LYS A 51 1.33 10.52 -4.29
C LYS A 51 1.09 9.44 -3.24
N TRP A 52 1.96 8.42 -3.20
CA TRP A 52 1.73 7.17 -2.46
C TRP A 52 2.83 6.78 -1.48
N ALA A 53 3.81 7.62 -1.23
CA ALA A 53 4.84 7.37 -0.21
C ALA A 53 5.10 8.59 0.69
N ASN A 54 4.27 9.64 0.59
CA ASN A 54 4.35 10.82 1.43
C ASN A 54 3.83 10.55 2.87
N ASN A 55 4.18 11.44 3.80
CA ASN A 55 3.82 11.30 5.21
C ASN A 55 2.29 11.22 5.44
N SER A 56 1.50 11.99 4.69
CA SER A 56 0.04 11.94 4.80
C SER A 56 -0.54 10.59 4.34
N TRP A 57 0.06 9.96 3.34
CA TRP A 57 -0.33 8.64 2.87
C TRP A 57 0.08 7.57 3.88
N ARG A 58 1.29 7.67 4.45
CA ARG A 58 1.77 6.76 5.50
C ARG A 58 0.85 6.78 6.71
N PHE A 59 0.55 7.97 7.22
CA PHE A 59 -0.40 8.17 8.32
C PHE A 59 -1.79 7.58 8.02
N LYS A 60 -2.29 7.75 6.79
CA LYS A 60 -3.57 7.13 6.38
C LYS A 60 -3.52 5.61 6.38
N MET A 61 -2.40 5.01 5.96
CA MET A 61 -2.25 3.54 5.96
C MET A 61 -2.09 3.00 7.38
N GLU A 62 -1.32 3.68 8.23
CA GLU A 62 -1.16 3.36 9.65
C GLU A 62 -2.52 3.38 10.35
N ASN A 63 -3.25 4.51 10.28
CA ASN A 63 -4.59 4.60 10.86
C ASN A 63 -5.55 3.56 10.29
N ALA A 64 -5.48 3.26 8.99
CA ALA A 64 -6.35 2.26 8.37
C ALA A 64 -6.04 0.85 8.87
N PHE A 65 -4.78 0.57 9.25
CA PHE A 65 -4.38 -0.68 9.89
C PHE A 65 -4.80 -0.72 11.36
N GLU A 66 -4.51 0.33 12.13
CA GLU A 66 -4.83 0.41 13.57
C GLU A 66 -6.34 0.36 13.84
N SER A 67 -7.14 1.07 13.04
CA SER A 67 -8.61 1.08 13.18
C SER A 67 -9.32 -0.14 12.56
N ALA A 68 -8.59 -1.05 11.92
CA ALA A 68 -9.21 -2.24 11.36
C ALA A 68 -9.45 -3.27 12.45
N ILE A 69 -10.70 -3.33 12.93
CA ILE A 69 -11.16 -4.38 13.84
C ILE A 69 -11.62 -5.57 13.00
N PHE A 70 -11.20 -6.79 13.37
CA PHE A 70 -11.69 -8.01 12.74
C PHE A 70 -13.06 -8.39 13.30
N ASN A 71 -14.05 -8.58 12.42
CA ASN A 71 -15.39 -9.01 12.81
C ASN A 71 -15.69 -10.42 12.25
N SER A 72 -15.86 -11.40 13.13
CA SER A 72 -16.06 -12.81 12.74
C SER A 72 -17.37 -13.08 11.96
N GLU A 73 -18.38 -12.21 12.10
CA GLU A 73 -19.66 -12.34 11.39
C GLU A 73 -19.62 -11.72 9.98
N LYS A 74 -18.80 -10.67 9.80
CA LYS A 74 -18.77 -9.86 8.56
C LYS A 74 -17.55 -10.14 7.69
N ASP A 75 -16.41 -10.43 8.30
CA ASP A 75 -15.12 -10.53 7.61
C ASP A 75 -14.74 -11.99 7.33
N LYS A 76 -14.20 -12.23 6.12
CA LYS A 76 -13.52 -13.49 5.82
C LYS A 76 -12.08 -13.41 6.35
N PRO A 77 -11.65 -14.32 7.23
CA PRO A 77 -10.33 -14.25 7.88
C PRO A 77 -9.17 -14.02 6.89
N LEU A 78 -9.11 -14.82 5.83
CA LEU A 78 -8.04 -14.72 4.83
C LEU A 78 -8.02 -13.36 4.11
N THR A 79 -9.19 -12.87 3.67
CA THR A 79 -9.29 -11.61 2.94
C THR A 79 -8.93 -10.43 3.83
N TRP A 80 -9.41 -10.43 5.07
CA TRP A 80 -9.08 -9.38 6.04
C TRP A 80 -7.59 -9.39 6.36
N PHE A 81 -7.02 -10.57 6.61
CA PHE A 81 -5.60 -10.74 6.91
C PHE A 81 -4.72 -10.25 5.77
N LEU A 82 -4.99 -10.68 4.53
CA LEU A 82 -4.22 -10.25 3.35
C LEU A 82 -4.27 -8.73 3.18
N LYS A 83 -5.41 -8.09 3.46
CA LYS A 83 -5.53 -6.64 3.41
C LYS A 83 -4.64 -5.95 4.46
N GLN A 84 -4.51 -6.51 5.66
CA GLN A 84 -3.60 -5.97 6.68
C GLN A 84 -2.13 -6.21 6.29
N LYS A 85 -1.83 -7.41 5.76
CA LYS A 85 -0.50 -7.73 5.24
C LYS A 85 -0.08 -6.74 4.15
N ASP A 86 -0.96 -6.43 3.21
CA ASP A 86 -0.68 -5.48 2.13
C ASP A 86 -0.38 -4.07 2.66
N ARG A 87 -1.14 -3.60 3.67
CA ARG A 87 -0.91 -2.30 4.32
C ARG A 87 0.45 -2.23 4.99
N LEU A 88 0.80 -3.24 5.79
CA LEU A 88 2.07 -3.29 6.51
C LEU A 88 3.25 -3.47 5.55
N SER A 89 3.11 -4.29 4.51
CA SER A 89 4.16 -4.48 3.50
C SER A 89 4.43 -3.19 2.71
N ALA A 90 3.40 -2.37 2.49
CA ALA A 90 3.55 -1.09 1.82
C ALA A 90 4.21 -0.02 2.71
N LEU A 91 4.04 -0.11 4.04
CA LEU A 91 4.68 0.76 5.03
C LEU A 91 6.11 0.33 5.39
N HIS A 92 6.39 -0.97 5.38
CA HIS A 92 7.63 -1.56 5.87
C HIS A 92 8.17 -2.62 4.89
N GLN A 93 8.90 -2.16 3.87
CA GLN A 93 9.43 -3.04 2.82
C GLN A 93 10.47 -4.04 3.33
N ASP A 94 11.15 -3.72 4.43
CA ASP A 94 12.20 -4.57 5.03
C ASP A 94 11.69 -5.47 6.16
N MET A 95 10.38 -5.48 6.42
CA MET A 95 9.80 -6.28 7.50
C MET A 95 9.60 -7.73 7.06
N SER A 96 10.04 -8.68 7.89
CA SER A 96 9.82 -10.09 7.61
C SER A 96 8.33 -10.47 7.73
N ASP A 97 7.92 -11.49 6.98
CA ASP A 97 6.56 -12.04 7.04
C ASP A 97 6.17 -12.43 8.47
N SER A 98 7.09 -13.01 9.25
CA SER A 98 6.84 -13.36 10.65
C SER A 98 6.49 -12.13 11.51
N MET A 99 7.24 -11.03 11.32
CA MET A 99 7.00 -9.79 12.05
C MET A 99 5.67 -9.12 11.64
N ILE A 100 5.34 -9.16 10.34
CA ILE A 100 4.04 -8.71 9.83
C ILE A 100 2.90 -9.50 10.50
N ASN A 101 3.01 -10.83 10.51
CA ASN A 101 2.00 -11.70 11.11
C ASN A 101 1.81 -11.39 12.60
N MET A 102 2.91 -11.23 13.34
CA MET A 102 2.86 -10.87 14.77
C MET A 102 2.20 -9.52 15.01
N LYS A 103 2.48 -8.51 14.19
CA LYS A 103 1.80 -7.20 14.29
C LYS A 103 0.29 -7.31 14.06
N ILE A 104 -0.13 -8.10 13.07
CA ILE A 104 -1.56 -8.29 12.78
C ILE A 104 -2.24 -8.99 13.96
N LEU A 105 -1.65 -10.06 14.51
CA LEU A 105 -2.20 -10.80 15.64
C LEU A 105 -2.35 -9.92 16.88
N ARG A 106 -1.29 -9.15 17.20
CA ARG A 106 -1.30 -8.23 18.33
C ARG A 106 -2.40 -7.18 18.21
N ASN A 107 -2.60 -6.61 17.02
CA ASN A 107 -3.67 -5.64 16.76
C ASN A 107 -5.07 -6.28 17.00
N VAL A 108 -5.27 -7.53 16.57
CA VAL A 108 -6.53 -8.25 16.83
C VAL A 108 -6.75 -8.46 18.33
N GLU A 109 -5.71 -8.86 19.07
CA GLU A 109 -5.77 -9.08 20.53
C GLU A 109 -6.05 -7.79 21.30
N GLU A 110 -5.36 -6.69 20.96
CA GLU A 110 -5.57 -5.38 21.58
C GLU A 110 -7.01 -4.88 21.35
N ASN A 111 -7.53 -5.01 20.13
CA ASN A 111 -8.90 -4.63 19.81
C ASN A 111 -9.95 -5.49 20.52
N TRP A 112 -9.68 -6.78 20.68
CA TRP A 112 -10.57 -7.68 21.42
C TRP A 112 -10.66 -7.29 22.90
N ASN A 113 -9.51 -7.06 23.55
CA ASN A 113 -9.45 -6.67 24.95
C ASN A 113 -10.11 -5.31 25.23
N MET A 114 -10.04 -4.37 24.28
CA MET A 114 -10.74 -3.08 24.42
C MET A 114 -12.26 -3.24 24.41
N LEU A 115 -12.81 -4.08 23.53
CA LEU A 115 -14.26 -4.34 23.48
C LEU A 115 -14.76 -4.98 24.78
N GLU A 116 -14.03 -5.94 25.34
CA GLU A 116 -14.40 -6.56 26.62
C GLU A 116 -14.34 -5.58 27.81
N SER A 117 -13.52 -4.53 27.72
CA SER A 117 -13.39 -3.52 28.78
C SER A 117 -14.47 -2.43 28.74
N GLU A 118 -15.15 -2.22 27.61
CA GLU A 118 -16.25 -1.26 27.47
C GLU A 118 -17.62 -1.85 27.85
N ASP A 119 -17.73 -3.17 27.95
CA ASP A 119 -18.94 -3.91 28.33
C ASP A 119 -19.09 -4.13 29.87
N VAL A 120 -18.25 -3.49 30.70
CA VAL A 120 -18.23 -3.57 32.17
C VAL A 120 -18.68 -2.28 32.85
#